data_AF-A0A7C8ZQI3-F1
#
_entry.id   AF-A0A7C8ZQI3-F1
#
_cell.length_a   1.000
_cell.length_b   1.000
_cell.length_c   1.000
_cell.angle_alpha   90.00
_cell.angle_beta   90.00
_cell.angle_gamma   90.00
#
_symmetry.space_group_name_H-M   'P 1'
#
loop_
_entity.id
_entity.type
_entity.pdbx_description
1 polymer ?
#
loop_
_entity_poly.entity_id
_entity_poly.type
_entity_poly.pdbx_seq_one_letter_code
_entity_poly.pdbx_strand_id
1 'polypeptide(L)'
;LGVSRGGGGRRSGTWWWNEEVREKVKEKQKAYAALSSCTSEEEKGMREVTYKVAKKLAKKAVALAKNDAYERLYQKLETKEGEKDVFKLAKAREKKTRDLGCVRCIKGEDGKVLVEEIE
;
A
#
# COMPACT_ATOMS: atom_id res chain seq x y z
N LEU A 1 -7.87 14.27 28.38
CA LEU A 1 -8.58 13.65 27.24
C LEU A 1 -7.78 13.92 25.96
N GLY A 2 -6.94 12.98 25.57
CA GLY A 2 -6.01 13.15 24.45
C GLY A 2 -6.65 12.73 23.13
N VAL A 3 -6.98 13.70 22.28
CA VAL A 3 -7.37 13.43 20.90
C VAL A 3 -6.10 13.16 20.10
N SER A 4 -5.77 11.88 19.89
CA SER A 4 -4.78 11.53 18.89
C SER A 4 -5.38 11.83 17.51
N ARG A 5 -4.98 12.96 16.90
CA ARG A 5 -5.15 13.16 15.46
C ARG A 5 -4.32 12.07 14.78
N GLY A 6 -4.99 11.02 14.32
CA GLY A 6 -4.38 9.95 13.55
C GLY A 6 -3.53 10.57 12.44
N GLY A 7 -2.24 10.29 12.47
CA GLY A 7 -1.30 10.78 11.48
C GLY A 7 -1.86 10.45 10.11
N GLY A 8 -2.16 11.50 9.33
CA GLY A 8 -2.50 11.38 7.93
C GLY A 8 -1.29 10.77 7.24
N GLY A 9 -1.23 9.43 7.24
CA GLY A 9 -0.32 8.68 6.42
C GLY A 9 -0.54 9.20 5.01
N ARG A 10 0.47 9.91 4.52
CA ARG A 10 0.54 10.47 3.17
C ARG A 10 -0.22 9.55 2.24
N ARG A 11 -1.15 10.08 1.45
CA ARG A 11 -1.77 9.36 0.33
C ARG A 11 -0.65 8.89 -0.62
N SER A 12 -0.02 7.77 -0.26
CA SER A 12 0.89 6.93 -1.03
C SER A 12 0.08 5.85 -1.75
N GLY A 13 -1.23 6.04 -1.89
CA GLY A 13 -2.01 5.36 -2.91
C GLY A 13 -1.91 6.25 -4.14
N THR A 14 -1.08 5.99 -5.14
CA THR A 14 -0.61 4.68 -5.60
C THR A 14 0.47 4.97 -6.64
N TRP A 15 1.74 4.86 -6.26
CA TRP A 15 2.92 5.10 -7.12
C TRP A 15 3.00 4.22 -8.39
N TRP A 16 2.12 3.22 -8.49
CA TRP A 16 1.93 2.31 -9.62
C TRP A 16 0.58 2.49 -10.32
N TRP A 17 -0.21 3.53 -9.98
CA TRP A 17 -1.51 3.76 -10.62
C TRP A 17 -1.34 4.41 -11.98
N ASN A 18 -1.83 3.73 -13.01
CA ASN A 18 -1.82 4.20 -14.38
C ASN A 18 -3.23 4.12 -15.00
N GLU A 19 -3.36 4.59 -16.23
CA GLU A 19 -4.65 4.60 -16.93
C GLU A 19 -5.20 3.19 -17.15
N GLU A 20 -4.33 2.24 -17.51
CA GLU A 20 -4.72 0.85 -17.76
C GLU A 20 -5.31 0.19 -16.51
N VAL A 21 -4.67 0.37 -15.35
CA VAL A 21 -5.20 -0.11 -14.06
C VAL A 21 -6.56 0.53 -13.78
N ARG A 22 -6.71 1.83 -14.01
CA ARG A 22 -7.98 2.54 -13.81
C ARG A 22 -9.08 1.98 -14.70
N GLU A 23 -8.79 1.74 -15.97
CA GLU A 23 -9.71 1.18 -16.94
C GLU A 23 -10.13 -0.25 -16.56
N LYS A 24 -9.17 -1.14 -16.28
CA LYS A 24 -9.47 -2.53 -15.90
C LYS A 24 -10.23 -2.63 -14.57
N VAL A 25 -9.96 -1.74 -13.62
CA VAL A 25 -10.75 -1.66 -12.38
C VAL A 25 -12.17 -1.18 -12.65
N LYS A 26 -12.37 -0.20 -13.55
CA LYS A 26 -13.72 0.23 -13.97
C LYS A 26 -14.48 -0.87 -14.69
N GLU A 27 -13.85 -1.61 -15.61
CA GLU A 27 -14.44 -2.77 -16.29
C GLU A 27 -14.89 -3.83 -15.28
N LYS A 28 -14.03 -4.19 -14.32
CA LYS A 28 -14.37 -5.11 -13.23
C LYS A 28 -15.55 -4.60 -12.40
N GLN A 29 -15.56 -3.30 -12.07
CA GLN A 29 -16.64 -2.70 -11.29
C GLN A 29 -17.98 -2.74 -12.03
N LYS A 30 -17.99 -2.42 -13.34
CA LYS A 30 -19.18 -2.53 -14.19
C LYS A 30 -19.68 -3.98 -14.26
N ALA A 31 -18.79 -4.94 -14.47
CA ALA A 31 -19.15 -6.36 -14.50
C ALA A 31 -19.73 -6.84 -13.15
N TYR A 32 -19.18 -6.37 -12.03
CA TYR A 32 -19.72 -6.67 -10.70
C TYR A 32 -21.10 -6.05 -10.49
N ALA A 33 -21.31 -4.80 -10.90
CA ALA A 33 -22.60 -4.14 -10.80
C ALA A 33 -23.68 -4.85 -11.63
N ALA A 34 -23.33 -5.30 -12.83
CA ALA A 34 -24.21 -6.11 -13.67
C ALA A 34 -24.52 -7.48 -13.03
N LEU A 35 -23.53 -8.13 -12.42
CA LEU A 35 -23.75 -9.38 -11.68
C LEU A 35 -24.66 -9.17 -10.46
N SER A 36 -24.45 -8.09 -9.71
CA SER A 36 -25.21 -7.79 -8.49
C SER A 36 -26.65 -7.40 -8.74
N SER A 37 -26.95 -6.80 -9.90
CA SER A 37 -28.32 -6.44 -10.30
C SER A 37 -29.07 -7.57 -11.02
N CYS A 38 -28.44 -8.74 -11.20
CA CYS A 38 -29.06 -9.86 -11.90
C CYS A 38 -30.03 -10.61 -10.98
N THR A 39 -31.30 -10.69 -11.39
CA THR A 39 -32.35 -11.47 -10.71
C THR A 39 -32.64 -12.81 -11.39
N SER A 40 -32.31 -12.96 -12.68
CA SER A 40 -32.46 -14.21 -13.44
C SER A 40 -31.30 -15.17 -13.19
N GLU A 41 -31.60 -16.45 -12.92
CA GLU A 41 -30.61 -17.52 -12.65
C GLU A 41 -29.78 -17.89 -13.90
N GLU A 42 -30.38 -17.87 -15.10
CA GLU A 42 -29.69 -18.24 -16.35
C GLU A 42 -28.65 -17.17 -16.75
N GLU A 43 -29.01 -15.89 -16.65
CA GLU A 43 -28.10 -14.78 -16.95
C GLU A 43 -26.98 -14.63 -15.91
N LYS A 44 -27.22 -15.10 -14.68
CA LYS A 44 -26.28 -15.03 -13.56
C LYS A 44 -25.01 -15.82 -13.85
N GLY A 45 -25.11 -17.00 -14.47
CA GLY A 45 -23.95 -17.82 -14.84
C GLY A 45 -23.03 -17.10 -15.83
N MET A 46 -23.60 -16.50 -16.89
CA MET A 46 -22.82 -15.72 -17.86
C MET A 46 -22.17 -14.49 -17.22
N ARG A 47 -22.92 -13.72 -16.44
CA ARG A 47 -22.41 -12.52 -15.73
C ARG A 47 -21.33 -12.87 -14.70
N GLU A 48 -21.39 -14.05 -14.09
CA GLU A 48 -20.37 -14.52 -13.18
C GLU A 48 -19.05 -14.81 -13.92
N VAL A 49 -19.13 -15.46 -15.08
CA VAL A 49 -17.96 -15.71 -15.94
C VAL A 49 -17.33 -14.39 -16.39
N THR A 50 -18.11 -13.42 -16.87
CA THR A 50 -17.59 -12.12 -17.30
C THR A 50 -16.93 -11.35 -16.16
N TYR A 51 -17.53 -11.34 -14.97
CA TYR A 51 -16.92 -10.75 -13.77
C TYR A 51 -15.61 -11.44 -13.38
N LYS A 52 -15.56 -12.79 -13.41
CA LYS A 52 -14.34 -13.54 -13.09
C LYS A 52 -13.19 -13.21 -14.06
N VAL A 53 -13.48 -13.07 -15.34
CA VAL A 53 -12.51 -12.64 -16.36
C VAL A 53 -12.04 -11.21 -16.09
N ALA A 54 -12.95 -10.25 -15.93
CA ALA A 54 -12.60 -8.85 -15.66
C ALA A 54 -11.79 -8.70 -14.36
N LYS A 55 -12.10 -9.48 -13.32
CA LYS A 55 -11.34 -9.53 -12.06
C LYS A 55 -9.91 -10.03 -12.28
N LYS A 56 -9.70 -11.05 -13.11
CA LYS A 56 -8.36 -11.56 -13.45
C LYS A 56 -7.56 -10.52 -14.23
N LEU A 57 -8.19 -9.86 -15.22
CA LEU A 57 -7.56 -8.80 -16.01
C LEU A 57 -7.15 -7.61 -15.15
N ALA A 58 -8.02 -7.14 -14.25
CA ALA A 58 -7.69 -6.07 -13.31
C ALA A 58 -6.52 -6.45 -12.40
N LYS A 59 -6.48 -7.68 -11.88
CA LYS A 59 -5.32 -8.15 -11.10
C LYS A 59 -4.04 -8.17 -11.91
N LYS A 60 -4.09 -8.61 -13.17
CA LYS A 60 -2.94 -8.64 -14.09
C LYS A 60 -2.42 -7.23 -14.35
N ALA A 61 -3.30 -6.29 -14.69
CA ALA A 61 -2.92 -4.88 -14.91
C ALA A 61 -2.25 -4.27 -13.67
N VAL A 62 -2.79 -4.53 -12.47
CA VAL A 62 -2.18 -4.07 -11.22
C VAL A 62 -0.80 -4.69 -10.99
N ALA A 63 -0.63 -5.98 -11.30
CA ALA A 63 0.67 -6.64 -11.17
C ALA A 63 1.71 -6.06 -12.13
N LEU A 64 1.34 -5.84 -13.40
CA LEU A 64 2.21 -5.20 -14.41
C LEU A 64 2.61 -3.79 -13.98
N ALA A 65 1.65 -2.94 -13.63
CA ALA A 65 1.92 -1.57 -13.23
C ALA A 65 2.81 -1.47 -11.98
N LYS A 66 2.67 -2.42 -11.03
CA LYS A 66 3.58 -2.54 -9.90
C LYS A 66 4.97 -2.95 -10.34
N ASN A 67 5.08 -3.95 -11.23
CA ASN A 67 6.36 -4.43 -11.72
C ASN A 67 7.12 -3.31 -12.42
N ASP A 68 6.47 -2.55 -13.29
CA ASP A 68 7.07 -1.40 -13.99
C ASP A 68 7.55 -0.32 -13.00
N ALA A 69 6.75 -0.03 -11.96
CA ALA A 69 7.15 0.92 -10.93
C ALA A 69 8.38 0.42 -10.12
N TYR A 70 8.44 -0.88 -9.84
CA TYR A 70 9.60 -1.50 -9.18
C TYR A 70 10.83 -1.52 -10.07
N GLU A 71 10.69 -1.84 -11.35
CA GLU A 71 11.78 -1.85 -12.33
C GLU A 71 12.44 -0.47 -12.42
N ARG A 72 11.63 0.59 -12.58
CA ARG A 72 12.11 1.98 -12.55
C ARG A 72 12.81 2.34 -11.25
N LEU A 73 12.29 1.85 -10.11
CA LEU A 73 12.93 2.06 -8.82
C LEU A 73 14.29 1.37 -8.77
N TYR A 74 14.39 0.11 -9.20
CA TYR A 74 15.64 -0.64 -9.16
C TYR A 74 16.71 -0.04 -10.08
N GLN A 75 16.34 0.34 -11.31
CA GLN A 75 17.24 1.06 -12.21
C GLN A 75 17.81 2.33 -11.58
N LYS A 76 16.98 3.09 -10.84
CA LYS A 76 17.46 4.27 -10.10
C LYS A 76 18.45 3.89 -8.99
N LEU A 77 18.20 2.81 -8.26
CA LEU A 77 19.05 2.35 -7.16
C LEU A 77 20.41 1.83 -7.64
N GLU A 78 20.52 1.36 -8.88
CA GLU A 78 21.78 0.92 -9.50
C GLU A 78 22.71 2.07 -9.90
N THR A 79 22.22 3.32 -9.86
CA THR A 79 23.05 4.50 -10.13
C THR A 79 23.83 4.94 -8.89
N LYS A 80 24.97 5.62 -9.08
CA LYS A 80 25.77 6.21 -7.98
C LYS A 80 24.95 7.18 -7.11
N GLU A 81 23.98 7.86 -7.70
CA GLU A 81 23.05 8.75 -6.97
C GLU A 81 22.02 7.96 -6.13
N GLY A 82 21.70 6.74 -6.58
CA GLY A 82 20.77 5.81 -5.94
C GLY A 82 21.31 5.14 -4.67
N GLU A 83 22.62 5.10 -4.46
CA GLU A 83 23.25 4.49 -3.26
C GLU A 83 22.69 5.09 -1.96
N LYS A 84 22.50 6.41 -1.92
CA LYS A 84 21.92 7.11 -0.75
C LYS A 84 20.45 6.73 -0.55
N ASP A 85 19.72 6.45 -1.62
CA ASP A 85 18.31 6.07 -1.57
C ASP A 85 18.13 4.63 -1.07
N VAL A 86 19.07 3.71 -1.36
CA VAL A 86 19.09 2.36 -0.77
C VAL A 86 19.16 2.43 0.75
N PHE A 87 20.08 3.24 1.29
CA PHE A 87 20.22 3.40 2.74
C PHE A 87 18.95 3.98 3.38
N LYS A 88 18.33 4.98 2.74
CA LYS A 88 17.04 5.53 3.20
C LYS A 88 15.94 4.46 3.18
N LEU A 89 15.87 3.62 2.14
CA LEU A 89 14.89 2.55 2.03
C LEU A 89 15.09 1.49 3.11
N ALA A 90 16.33 1.07 3.37
CA ALA A 90 16.66 0.15 4.45
C ALA A 90 16.25 0.72 5.81
N LYS A 91 16.59 1.99 6.10
CA LYS A 91 16.22 2.68 7.34
C LYS A 91 14.70 2.83 7.50
N ALA A 92 13.98 3.07 6.41
CA ALA A 92 12.51 3.14 6.43
C ALA A 92 11.88 1.77 6.71
N ARG A 93 12.41 0.68 6.15
CA ARG A 93 11.98 -0.70 6.44
C ARG A 93 12.21 -1.04 7.91
N GLU A 94 13.41 -0.76 8.40
CA GLU A 94 13.81 -0.99 9.79
C GLU A 94 12.92 -0.20 10.77
N LYS A 95 12.65 1.08 10.50
CA LYS A 95 11.69 1.86 11.31
C LYS A 95 10.28 1.28 11.32
N LYS A 96 9.83 0.67 10.22
CA LYS A 96 8.48 0.09 10.11
C LYS A 96 8.33 -1.20 10.91
N THR A 97 9.44 -1.92 11.15
CA THR A 97 9.46 -3.16 11.96
C THR A 97 9.72 -2.90 13.43
N ARG A 98 9.99 -1.66 13.85
CA ARG A 98 10.11 -1.29 15.26
C ARG A 98 8.73 -1.17 15.90
N ASP A 99 8.45 -1.95 16.93
CA ASP A 99 7.21 -1.88 17.71
C ASP A 99 7.05 -0.52 18.43
N LEU A 100 8.17 0.09 18.81
CA LEU A 100 8.23 1.44 19.37
C LEU A 100 8.81 2.39 18.31
N GLY A 101 7.92 3.08 17.58
CA GLY A 101 8.32 4.08 16.57
C GLY A 101 9.12 5.27 17.13
N CYS A 102 8.98 5.52 18.43
CA CYS A 102 9.86 6.31 19.28
C CYS A 102 9.97 5.60 20.63
N VAL A 103 11.18 5.46 21.19
CA VAL A 103 11.32 5.19 22.62
C VAL A 103 10.67 6.39 23.33
N ARG A 104 9.52 6.18 23.96
CA ARG A 104 8.92 7.20 24.82
C ARG A 104 9.75 7.21 26.08
N CYS A 105 10.74 8.10 26.13
CA CYS A 105 11.42 8.40 27.38
C CYS A 105 10.35 8.86 28.38
N ILE A 106 10.18 8.13 29.48
CA ILE A 106 9.32 8.56 30.57
C ILE A 106 10.11 9.63 31.33
N LYS A 107 9.58 10.85 31.35
CA LYS A 107 10.11 11.92 32.21
C LYS A 107 9.43 11.83 33.57
N GLY A 108 10.22 11.88 34.63
CA GLY A 108 9.74 12.07 36.00
C GLY A 108 9.15 13.47 36.20
N GLU A 109 8.53 13.71 37.36
CA GLU A 109 7.99 15.03 37.73
C GLU A 109 9.04 16.14 37.73
N ASP A 110 10.31 15.78 37.95
CA ASP A 110 11.47 16.66 37.90
C ASP A 110 11.99 16.92 36.46
N GLY A 111 11.32 16.34 35.45
CA GLY A 111 11.66 16.49 34.04
C GLY A 111 12.85 15.64 33.57
N LYS A 112 13.44 14.82 34.45
CA LYS A 112 14.55 13.92 34.11
C LYS A 112 14.04 12.63 33.47
N VAL A 113 14.81 12.09 32.54
CA VAL A 113 14.51 10.82 31.88
C VAL A 113 14.89 9.68 32.82
N LEU A 114 13.93 8.81 33.14
CA LEU A 114 14.17 7.65 33.98
C LEU A 114 14.99 6.60 33.20
N VAL A 115 16.07 6.13 33.80
CA VAL A 115 16.93 5.05 33.27
C VAL A 115 17.00 3.99 34.36
N GLU A 116 16.87 2.71 33.99
CA GLU A 116 17.11 1.60 34.90
C GLU A 116 18.63 1.55 35.16
N GLU A 117 19.06 1.85 36.38
CA GLU A 117 20.46 1.64 36.78
C GLU A 117 20.68 0.13 36.87
N ILE A 118 21.51 -0.40 35.97
CA ILE A 118 21.98 -1.78 36.05
C ILE A 118 23.10 -1.78 37.09
N GLU A 119 22.82 -2.34 38.27
CA GLU A 119 23.82 -2.71 39.28
C GLU A 119 24.81 -3.76 38.77
#